data_AF-A0A1C5L0Q6-F1
#
_entry.id   AF-A0A1C5L0Q6-F1
#
_cell.length_a   1.000
_cell.length_b   1.000
_cell.length_c   1.000
_cell.angle_alpha   90.00
_cell.angle_beta   90.00
_cell.angle_gamma   90.00
#
_symmetry.space_group_name_H-M   'P 1'
#
loop_
_entity.id
_entity.type
_entity.pdbx_description
1 polymer ?
#
loop_
_entity_poly.entity_id
_entity_poly.type
_entity_poly.pdbx_seq_one_letter_code
_entity_poly.pdbx_strand_id
1 'polypeptide(L)' 'MIKRDFEKYGVKFHLNDFHRNEFDTRYTLLYFNEAMGCWDECCHVSTKKEAIDAVDYMKRWKINAFRE' A
#
# COMPACT_ATOMS: atom_id res chain seq x y z
N MET A 1 18.98 1.43 1.89
CA MET A 1 17.81 2.13 1.31
C MET A 1 16.64 1.15 1.33
N ILE A 2 15.57 1.44 2.09
CA ILE A 2 14.40 0.54 2.16
C ILE A 2 13.78 0.47 0.75
N LYS A 3 13.67 -0.74 0.16
CA LYS A 3 12.96 -0.93 -1.11
C LYS A 3 11.46 -0.72 -0.86
N ARG A 4 10.97 0.46 -1.22
CA ARG A 4 9.59 0.94 -0.96
C ARG A 4 8.54 0.26 -1.82
N ASP A 5 8.96 -0.21 -2.99
CA ASP A 5 8.08 -0.94 -3.91
C ASP A 5 8.07 -2.44 -3.60
N PHE A 6 6.92 -3.06 -3.83
CA PHE A 6 6.76 -4.51 -3.82
C PHE A 6 5.55 -4.93 -4.64
N GLU A 7 5.54 -6.18 -5.10
CA GLU A 7 4.40 -6.79 -5.77
C GLU A 7 3.88 -7.96 -4.93
N LYS A 8 2.56 -8.10 -4.86
CA LYS A 8 1.92 -9.21 -4.15
C LYS A 8 0.55 -9.49 -4.75
N TYR A 9 0.25 -10.77 -4.98
CA TYR A 9 -0.98 -11.22 -5.65
C TYR A 9 -1.23 -10.56 -7.02
N GLY A 10 -0.14 -10.27 -7.77
CA GLY A 10 -0.21 -9.61 -9.07
C GLY A 10 -0.52 -8.11 -9.03
N VAL A 11 -0.54 -7.50 -7.85
CA VAL A 11 -0.76 -6.06 -7.66
C VAL A 11 0.53 -5.39 -7.21
N LYS A 12 0.86 -4.24 -7.81
CA LYS A 12 2.01 -3.41 -7.44
C LYS A 12 1.65 -2.49 -6.29
N PHE A 13 2.56 -2.35 -5.33
CA PHE A 13 2.42 -1.50 -4.15
C PHE A 13 3.63 -0.59 -3.96
N HIS A 14 3.38 0.59 -3.42
CA HIS A 14 4.39 1.60 -3.10
C HIS A 14 4.18 2.15 -1.68
N LEU A 15 5.26 2.24 -0.89
CA LEU A 15 5.27 2.95 0.38
C LEU A 15 5.68 4.40 0.18
N ASN A 16 4.68 5.28 0.12
CA ASN A 16 4.87 6.72 -0.05
C ASN A 16 5.20 7.40 1.29
N ASP A 17 6.17 8.30 1.29
CA ASP A 17 6.57 9.10 2.45
C ASP A 17 6.23 10.59 2.33
N PHE A 18 5.53 11.00 1.26
CA PHE A 18 5.22 12.40 0.98
C PHE A 18 4.50 13.13 2.14
N HIS A 19 3.70 12.42 2.93
CA HIS A 19 2.96 13.00 4.07
C HIS A 19 3.68 12.87 5.41
N ARG A 20 4.90 12.31 5.46
CA ARG A 20 5.64 12.12 6.71
C ARG A 20 6.13 13.46 7.25
N ASN A 21 5.83 13.70 8.52
CA ASN A 21 6.27 14.88 9.25
C ASN A 21 6.54 14.51 10.72
N GLU A 22 6.82 15.51 11.56
CA GLU A 22 7.13 15.30 12.98
C GLU A 22 5.94 14.77 13.81
N PHE A 23 4.70 14.96 13.34
CA PHE A 23 3.47 14.52 13.99
C PHE A 23 2.93 13.19 13.44
N ASP A 24 3.18 12.88 12.16
CA ASP A 24 2.84 11.58 11.57
C ASP A 24 4.04 11.00 10.81
N THR A 25 4.56 9.91 11.36
CA THR A 25 5.75 9.22 10.82
C THR A 25 5.39 7.99 10.00
N ARG A 26 4.11 7.75 9.70
CA ARG A 26 3.66 6.59 8.93
C ARG A 26 3.81 6.82 7.42
N TYR A 27 4.01 5.73 6.69
CA TYR A 27 3.95 5.70 5.24
C TYR A 27 2.49 5.57 4.79
N THR A 28 2.16 6.15 3.65
CA THR A 28 0.92 5.86 2.94
C THR A 28 1.17 4.67 2.01
N LEU A 29 0.48 3.56 2.23
CA LEU A 29 0.49 2.41 1.33
C LEU A 29 -0.39 2.70 0.13
N LEU A 30 0.21 2.70 -1.05
CA LEU A 30 -0.47 2.85 -2.33
C LEU A 30 -0.47 1.53 -3.09
N TYR A 31 -1.51 1.29 -3.89
CA TYR A 31 -1.54 0.24 -4.91
C TYR A 31 -1.71 0.87 -6.29
N PHE A 32 -1.17 0.21 -7.32
CA PHE A 32 -1.37 0.66 -8.70
C PHE A 32 -2.70 0.13 -9.23
N ASN A 33 -3.63 1.04 -9.51
CA ASN A 33 -4.91 0.75 -10.13
C ASN A 33 -4.74 0.73 -11.65
N GLU A 34 -4.53 -0.46 -12.21
CA GLU A 34 -4.31 -0.66 -13.65
C GLU A 34 -5.51 -0.18 -14.51
N ALA A 35 -6.73 -0.17 -13.96
CA ALA A 35 -7.92 0.30 -14.69
C ALA A 35 -7.93 1.83 -14.88
N MET A 36 -7.35 2.57 -13.94
CA MET A 36 -7.27 4.04 -13.99
C MET A 36 -5.87 4.54 -14.37
N GLY A 37 -4.86 3.68 -14.37
CA GLY A 37 -3.46 4.04 -14.64
C GLY A 37 -2.84 4.93 -13.56
N CYS A 38 -3.31 4.85 -12.31
CA CYS A 38 -2.87 5.71 -11.20
C CYS A 38 -2.55 4.92 -9.92
N TRP A 39 -1.90 5.59 -8.98
CA TRP A 39 -1.66 5.07 -7.63
C TRP A 39 -2.79 5.51 -6.70
N ASP A 40 -3.49 4.55 -6.11
CA ASP A 40 -4.58 4.80 -5.17
C ASP A 40 -4.17 4.44 -3.74
N GLU A 41 -4.70 5.19 -2.78
CA GLU A 41 -4.42 4.96 -1.36
C GLU A 41 -5.15 3.73 -0.81
N CYS A 42 -4.43 2.93 -0.03
CA CYS A 42 -5.00 1.86 0.80
C CYS A 42 -5.17 2.30 2.25
N CYS A 43 -4.05 2.56 2.94
CA CYS A 43 -4.00 2.84 4.37
C CYS A 43 -2.63 3.39 4.80
N HIS A 44 -2.52 3.79 6.07
CA HIS A 44 -1.27 4.25 6.67
C HIS A 44 -0.59 3.13 7.47
N VAL A 45 0.71 2.95 7.28
CA VAL A 45 1.51 1.87 7.91
C VAL A 45 2.87 2.38 8.37
N SER A 46 3.37 1.88 9.48
CA SER A 46 4.65 2.29 10.05
C SER A 46 5.83 1.52 9.45
N THR A 47 5.58 0.30 8.97
CA THR A 47 6.63 -0.60 8.46
C THR A 47 6.21 -1.35 7.20
N LYS A 48 7.20 -1.87 6.46
CA LYS A 48 6.93 -2.77 5.31
C LYS A 48 6.25 -4.07 5.73
N LYS A 49 6.51 -4.57 6.95
CA LYS A 49 5.82 -5.76 7.47
C LYS A 49 4.33 -5.48 7.65
N GLU A 50 3.98 -4.36 8.29
CA GLU A 50 2.58 -3.93 8.42
C GLU A 50 1.91 -3.73 7.07
N ALA A 51 2.63 -3.22 6.07
CA ALA A 51 2.12 -3.10 4.71
C ALA A 51 1.73 -4.46 4.11
N ILE A 52 2.59 -5.47 4.27
CA ILE A 52 2.33 -6.84 3.78
C ILE A 52 1.15 -7.45 4.54
N ASP A 53 1.13 -7.31 5.87
CA ASP A 53 0.05 -7.80 6.73
C ASP A 53 -1.31 -7.15 6.33
N ALA A 54 -1.30 -5.86 5.99
CA ALA A 54 -2.47 -5.14 5.48
C ALA A 54 -2.93 -5.66 4.11
N VAL A 55 -2.00 -5.95 3.19
CA VAL A 55 -2.34 -6.54 1.88
C VAL A 55 -2.97 -7.92 2.04
N ASP A 56 -2.46 -8.75 2.96
CA ASP A 56 -3.06 -10.06 3.25
C ASP A 56 -4.49 -9.93 3.79
N TYR A 57 -4.71 -8.96 4.68
CA TYR A 57 -6.06 -8.65 5.17
C TYR A 57 -6.99 -8.18 4.04
N MET A 58 -6.55 -7.23 3.21
CA MET A 58 -7.35 -6.71 2.09
C MET A 58 -7.70 -7.80 1.07
N LYS A 59 -6.76 -8.71 0.77
CA LYS A 59 -7.01 -9.85 -0.12
C LYS A 59 -8.04 -10.81 0.46
N ARG A 60 -7.92 -11.14 1.75
CA ARG A 60 -8.85 -12.04 2.45
C ARG A 60 -10.29 -11.52 2.41
N TRP A 61 -10.46 -10.20 2.52
CA TRP A 61 -11.77 -9.56 2.62
C TRP A 61 -12.25 -8.90 1.31
N LYS A 62 -11.54 -9.08 0.19
CA LYS A 62 -11.83 -8.46 -1.11
C LYS A 62 -12.05 -6.93 -1.00
N ILE A 63 -11.06 -6.22 -0.45
CA ILE A 63 -11.09 -4.75 -0.28
C ILE A 63 -10.21 -4.08 -1.36
N ASN A 64 -10.56 -2.86 -1.78
CA ASN A 64 -9.80 -2.01 -2.71
C ASN A 64 -9.38 -2.76 -3.98
N ALA A 65 -8.07 -2.90 -4.22
CA ALA A 65 -7.43 -3.61 -5.34
C ALA A 65 -7.93 -5.05 -5.57
N PHE A 66 -8.68 -5.61 -4.62
CA PHE A 66 -9.18 -6.98 -4.65
C PHE A 66 -10.71 -7.08 -4.70
N ARG A 67 -11.43 -5.97 -4.92
CA ARG A 67 -12.88 -5.99 -5.20
C ARG A 67 -13.10 -6.44 -6.65
N GLU A 68 -13.74 -7.60 -6.82
CA GLU A 68 -14.23 -8.13 -8.10
C GLU A 68 -15.71 -7.78 -8.28
#